data_AF-A0A1Z8WTY8-F1
#
_entry.id   AF-A0A1Z8WTY8-F1
#
_cell.length_a   1.000
_cell.length_b   1.000
_cell.length_c   1.000
_cell.angle_alpha   90.00
_cell.angle_beta   90.00
_cell.angle_gamma   90.00
#
_symmetry.space_group_name_H-M   'P 1'
#
loop_
_entity.id
_entity.type
_entity.pdbx_description
1 polymer ?
#
loop_
_entity_poly.entity_id
_entity_poly.type
_entity_poly.pdbx_seq_one_letter_code
_entity_poly.pdbx_strand_id
1 'polypeptide(L)'
;MRRKIKIGDLICYNAAGSKDKTLGLVLGFKPPQISQNYVCILVQWCVISEYMPRKEWGYWTGEDYTTGTQKVSAGEFAWHKFGSWFEIAPDSK
;
A
#
# COMPACT_ATOMS: atom_id res chain seq x y z
N MET A 1 -10.82 16.01 11.69
CA MET A 1 -10.02 16.07 10.45
C MET A 1 -9.16 14.81 10.39
N ARG A 2 -9.14 14.09 9.26
CA ARG A 2 -8.20 12.96 9.09
C ARG A 2 -6.78 13.54 8.99
N ARG A 3 -5.86 13.08 9.84
CA ARG A 3 -4.45 13.47 9.78
C ARG A 3 -3.84 13.02 8.45
N LYS A 4 -2.99 13.86 7.86
CA LYS A 4 -2.26 13.53 6.64
C LYS A 4 -1.15 12.51 6.97
N ILE A 5 -1.09 11.42 6.20
CA ILE A 5 -0.04 10.39 6.32
C ILE A 5 1.33 11.02 6.06
N LYS A 6 2.31 10.69 6.90
CA LYS A 6 3.72 11.11 6.77
C LYS A 6 4.69 9.95 7.00
N ILE A 7 5.97 10.19 6.71
CA ILE A 7 7.05 9.23 7.00
C ILE A 7 7.05 8.94 8.51
N GLY A 8 7.19 7.67 8.86
CA GLY A 8 7.14 7.16 10.23
C GLY A 8 5.75 6.81 10.73
N ASP A 9 4.67 7.16 10.01
CA ASP A 9 3.33 6.70 10.38
C ASP A 9 3.18 5.20 10.09
N LEU A 10 2.50 4.49 11.00
CA LEU A 10 1.97 3.16 10.74
C LEU A 10 0.65 3.28 9.98
N ILE A 11 0.48 2.44 8.97
CA ILE A 11 -0.70 2.43 8.11
C ILE A 11 -1.28 1.04 7.94
N CYS A 12 -2.57 1.01 7.67
CA CYS A 12 -3.33 -0.17 7.26
C CYS A 12 -3.81 -0.01 5.81
N TYR A 13 -3.95 -1.12 5.10
CA TYR A 13 -4.57 -1.17 3.79
C TYR A 13 -6.07 -1.46 3.94
N ASN A 14 -6.90 -0.46 3.73
CA ASN A 14 -8.35 -0.54 3.81
C ASN A 14 -9.00 -0.59 2.41
N ALA A 15 -8.70 -1.64 1.65
CA ALA A 15 -9.54 -2.02 0.52
C ALA A 15 -10.44 -3.20 0.95
N ALA A 16 -11.74 -3.12 0.62
CA ALA A 16 -12.73 -4.16 0.93
C ALA A 16 -12.76 -4.63 2.41
N GLY A 17 -12.46 -3.73 3.35
CA GLY A 17 -12.52 -4.05 4.79
C GLY A 17 -11.29 -4.76 5.35
N SER A 18 -10.17 -4.84 4.61
CA SER A 18 -8.94 -5.52 5.05
C SER A 18 -8.07 -4.74 6.05
N LYS A 19 -8.59 -3.65 6.62
CA LYS A 19 -7.83 -2.74 7.49
C LYS A 19 -7.13 -3.47 8.66
N ASP A 20 -7.83 -4.39 9.33
CA ASP A 20 -7.36 -5.03 10.56
C ASP A 20 -6.39 -6.20 10.29
N LYS A 21 -6.07 -6.43 9.01
CA LYS A 21 -5.27 -7.57 8.54
C LYS A 21 -3.94 -7.16 7.93
N THR A 22 -3.64 -5.87 7.96
CA THR A 22 -2.42 -5.32 7.38
C THR A 22 -1.85 -4.23 8.28
N LEU A 23 -0.53 -4.18 8.38
CA LEU A 23 0.20 -3.13 9.07
C LEU A 23 1.50 -2.87 8.32
N GLY A 24 1.74 -1.62 7.98
CA GLY A 24 2.97 -1.21 7.32
C GLY A 24 3.50 0.11 7.85
N LEU A 25 4.81 0.30 7.74
CA LEU A 25 5.50 1.53 8.11
C LEU A 25 5.80 2.36 6.86
N VAL A 26 5.43 3.64 6.87
CA VAL A 26 5.74 4.57 5.78
C VAL A 26 7.19 5.03 5.88
N LEU A 27 7.98 4.75 4.85
CA LEU A 27 9.41 5.06 4.80
C LEU A 27 9.76 6.18 3.84
N GLY A 28 8.90 6.49 2.87
CA GLY A 28 9.21 7.51 1.88
C GLY A 28 8.06 7.83 0.94
N PHE A 29 8.24 8.92 0.19
CA PHE A 29 7.34 9.37 -0.86
C PHE A 29 8.15 9.60 -2.13
N LYS A 30 7.59 9.21 -3.28
CA LYS A 30 8.11 9.61 -4.59
C LYS A 30 7.18 10.68 -5.16
N PRO A 31 7.72 11.81 -5.63
CA PRO A 31 6.93 12.78 -6.37
C PRO A 31 6.35 12.11 -7.64
N PRO A 32 5.25 12.66 -8.21
CA PRO A 32 4.74 12.18 -9.47
C PRO A 32 5.83 12.27 -10.54
N GLN A 33 6.04 11.18 -11.28
CA GLN A 33 6.91 11.22 -12.45
C GLN A 33 6.14 11.82 -13.63
N ILE A 34 6.84 12.41 -14.59
CA ILE A 34 6.22 13.09 -15.76
C ILE A 34 5.21 12.19 -16.48
N SER A 35 5.46 10.88 -16.53
CA SER A 35 4.59 9.88 -17.14
C SER A 35 3.47 9.34 -16.23
N GLN A 36 3.57 9.57 -14.93
CA GLN A 36 2.70 8.99 -13.90
C GLN A 36 2.19 10.11 -13.00
N ASN A 37 1.01 10.65 -13.31
CA ASN A 37 0.37 11.76 -12.59
C ASN A 37 -0.17 11.35 -11.20
N TYR A 38 0.61 10.59 -10.43
CA TYR A 38 0.27 10.13 -9.09
C TYR A 38 1.51 10.04 -8.20
N VAL A 39 1.30 10.23 -6.90
CA VAL A 39 2.33 10.07 -5.86
C VAL A 39 2.45 8.59 -5.50
N CYS A 40 3.66 8.13 -5.20
CA CYS A 40 3.88 6.81 -4.61
C CYS A 40 4.39 6.90 -3.18
N ILE A 41 4.01 5.94 -2.35
CA ILE A 41 4.55 5.75 -0.99
C ILE A 41 5.38 4.48 -0.92
N LEU A 42 6.49 4.53 -0.18
CA LEU A 42 7.26 3.34 0.16
C LEU A 42 6.80 2.84 1.52
N VAL A 43 6.41 1.57 1.55
CA VAL A 43 5.90 0.91 2.75
C VAL A 43 6.71 -0.34 3.02
N GLN A 44 7.15 -0.50 4.27
CA GLN A 44 7.60 -1.79 4.78
C GLN A 44 6.42 -2.49 5.44
N TRP A 45 6.01 -3.64 4.95
CA TRP A 45 4.89 -4.37 5.53
C TRP A 45 5.34 -5.20 6.73
N CYS A 46 4.74 -4.99 7.90
CA CYS A 46 5.02 -5.76 9.11
C CYS A 46 4.03 -6.93 9.25
N VAL A 47 2.75 -6.67 8.99
CA VAL A 47 1.67 -7.66 9.01
C VAL A 47 0.96 -7.63 7.68
N ILE A 48 0.71 -8.79 7.10
CA ILE A 48 0.08 -8.88 5.80
C ILE A 48 -0.75 -10.17 5.65
N SER A 49 -2.02 -10.07 5.26
CA SER A 49 -2.94 -11.22 5.10
C SER A 49 -3.23 -11.56 3.65
N GLU A 50 -3.43 -12.83 3.29
CA GLU A 50 -3.65 -13.34 1.93
C GLU A 50 -4.28 -12.38 0.88
N TYR A 51 -5.34 -11.66 1.24
CA TYR A 51 -5.94 -10.56 0.49
C TYR A 51 -5.20 -9.23 0.75
N MET A 52 -3.99 -9.14 0.19
CA MET A 52 -3.00 -8.07 0.44
C MET A 52 -3.09 -6.93 -0.58
N PRO A 53 -2.56 -5.73 -0.27
CA PRO A 53 -2.09 -4.82 -1.30
C PRO A 53 -1.11 -5.55 -2.24
N ARG A 54 -1.12 -5.21 -3.52
CA ARG A 54 -0.18 -5.73 -4.53
C ARG A 54 0.87 -4.68 -4.84
N LYS A 55 2.08 -5.09 -5.23
CA LYS A 55 3.14 -4.16 -5.66
C LYS A 55 2.69 -3.29 -6.83
N GLU A 56 1.94 -3.90 -7.74
CA GLU A 56 1.34 -3.25 -8.89
C GLU A 56 0.00 -3.91 -9.17
N TRP A 57 -1.01 -3.10 -9.50
CA TRP A 57 -2.24 -3.60 -10.10
C TRP A 57 -2.03 -3.56 -11.61
N GLY A 58 -1.67 -4.70 -12.20
CA GLY A 58 -1.48 -4.83 -13.64
C GLY A 58 -2.77 -4.53 -14.41
N TYR A 59 -2.63 -4.16 -15.68
CA TYR A 59 -3.77 -4.02 -16.58
C TYR A 59 -4.40 -5.39 -16.83
N TRP A 60 -5.74 -5.44 -16.86
CA TRP A 60 -6.49 -6.62 -17.26
C TRP A 60 -6.27 -6.87 -18.76
N THR A 61 -5.34 -7.76 -19.12
CA THR A 61 -5.14 -8.18 -20.52
C THR A 61 -5.79 -9.53 -20.78
N GLY A 62 -7.04 -9.73 -20.34
CA GLY A 62 -7.96 -10.79 -20.78
C GLY A 62 -7.60 -12.27 -20.51
N GLU A 63 -6.32 -12.63 -20.45
CA GLU A 63 -5.84 -14.01 -20.52
C GLU A 63 -4.89 -14.37 -19.37
N ASP A 64 -4.28 -13.39 -18.70
CA ASP A 64 -3.30 -13.68 -17.65
C ASP A 64 -3.32 -12.69 -16.49
N TYR A 65 -3.72 -13.18 -15.31
CA TYR A 65 -3.61 -12.47 -14.03
C TYR A 65 -2.14 -12.39 -13.52
N THR A 66 -1.15 -12.70 -14.34
CA THR A 66 0.21 -13.03 -13.88
C THR A 66 1.11 -11.81 -13.64
N THR A 67 0.89 -10.69 -14.35
CA THR A 67 1.73 -9.48 -14.20
C THR A 67 1.25 -8.53 -13.09
N GLY A 68 -0.04 -8.60 -12.71
CA GLY A 68 -0.66 -7.71 -11.71
C GLY A 68 -0.82 -8.28 -10.29
N THR A 69 -0.17 -9.40 -9.98
CA THR A 69 -0.44 -10.19 -8.75
C THR A 69 0.75 -10.33 -7.82
N GLN A 70 1.87 -9.61 -8.05
CA GLN A 70 3.04 -9.74 -7.18
C GLN A 70 2.66 -9.42 -5.74
N LYS A 71 2.61 -10.50 -4.94
CA LYS A 71 2.35 -10.43 -3.51
C LYS A 71 3.51 -9.70 -2.85
N VAL A 72 3.19 -8.93 -1.84
CA VAL A 72 4.16 -8.41 -0.87
C VAL A 72 4.24 -9.40 0.28
N SER A 73 5.44 -9.61 0.80
CA SER A 73 5.66 -10.42 2.00
C SER A 73 5.84 -9.54 3.23
N ALA A 74 5.63 -10.10 4.43
CA ALA A 74 6.03 -9.42 5.66
C ALA A 74 7.56 -9.20 5.66
N GLY A 75 7.99 -8.05 6.16
CA GLY A 75 9.37 -7.55 6.12
C GLY A 75 9.75 -6.86 4.81
N GLU A 76 8.96 -7.02 3.74
CA GLU A 76 9.30 -6.51 2.42
C GLU A 76 8.99 -5.02 2.24
N PHE A 77 9.86 -4.35 1.48
CA PHE A 77 9.70 -2.96 1.05
C PHE A 77 9.03 -2.92 -0.32
N ALA A 78 7.93 -2.18 -0.44
CA ALA A 78 7.23 -2.00 -1.71
C ALA A 78 6.74 -0.58 -1.91
N TRP A 79 6.82 -0.13 -3.16
CA TRP A 79 6.20 1.12 -3.60
C TRP A 79 4.74 0.87 -3.94
N HIS A 80 3.86 1.77 -3.48
CA HIS A 80 2.43 1.73 -3.75
C HIS A 80 1.97 3.07 -4.29
N LYS A 81 1.03 3.07 -5.22
CA LYS A 81 0.29 4.28 -5.56
C LYS A 81 -0.40 4.82 -4.30
N PHE A 82 -0.20 6.09 -3.99
CA PHE A 82 -0.84 6.73 -2.86
C PHE A 82 -2.32 6.97 -3.17
N GLY A 83 -3.21 6.60 -2.24
CA GLY A 83 -4.65 6.67 -2.43
C GLY A 83 -5.42 6.53 -1.13
N SER A 84 -6.75 6.60 -1.22
CA SER A 84 -7.67 6.57 -0.07
C SER A 84 -7.77 5.19 0.62
N TRP A 85 -7.15 4.16 0.06
CA TRP A 85 -7.08 2.81 0.61
C TRP A 85 -5.97 2.66 1.67
N PHE A 86 -5.22 3.71 1.98
CA PHE A 86 -4.31 3.73 3.12
C PHE A 86 -4.89 4.56 4.25
N GLU A 87 -4.90 3.98 5.45
CA GLU A 87 -5.38 4.64 6.67
C GLU A 87 -4.28 4.60 7.72
N ILE A 88 -4.16 5.64 8.54
CA ILE A 88 -3.23 5.63 9.68
C ILE A 88 -3.76 4.61 10.68
N ALA A 89 -2.90 3.69 11.12
CA ALA A 89 -3.25 2.70 12.14
C ALA A 89 -3.63 3.44 13.44
N PRO A 90 -4.71 3.02 14.13
CA PRO A 90 -5.08 3.63 15.40
C PRO A 90 -3.97 3.42 16.42
N ASP A 91 -3.73 4.41 17.29
CA ASP A 91 -2.86 4.23 18.44
C ASP A 91 -3.41 3.07 19.28
N SER A 92 -2.54 2.16 19.71
CA SER A 92 -2.90 1.11 20.66
C SER A 92 -3.42 1.78 21.93
N LYS A 93 -4.68 1.52 22.27
CA LYS A 93 -5.29 1.96 23.53
C LYS A 93 -4.54 1.42 24.74
#